data_AF-A0A318I744-F1
#
_entry.id   AF-A0A318I744-F1
#
_cell.length_a   1.000
_cell.length_b   1.000
_cell.length_c   1.000
_cell.angle_alpha   90.00
_cell.angle_beta   90.00
_cell.angle_gamma   90.00
#
_symmetry.space_group_name_H-M   'P 1'
#
loop_
_entity.id
_entity.type
_entity.pdbx_description
1 polymer ?
#
loop_
_entity_poly.entity_id
_entity_poly.type
_entity_poly.pdbx_seq_one_letter_code
_entity_poly.pdbx_strand_id
1 'polypeptide(L)'
;MIDYREEQIAARELRNTAYHEAGHKLLYERFGGAGDAIVWKNESGNSEECAWLGQFRPRTCPEEMHKVALKHGFAVPELPANRKMLVGMSGLLAEEILSGEPDAGRSFAGFGSAGCS
;
A
#
# COMPACT_ATOMS: atom_id res chain seq x y z
N MET A 1 31.42 10.94 -6.77
CA MET A 1 30.96 10.40 -8.05
C MET A 1 29.97 9.33 -7.65
N ILE A 2 28.67 9.59 -7.82
CA ILE A 2 27.64 8.58 -7.50
C ILE A 2 27.82 7.46 -8.53
N ASP A 3 27.96 6.22 -8.06
CA ASP A 3 28.12 5.07 -8.95
C ASP A 3 26.80 4.84 -9.70
N TYR A 4 26.87 4.46 -10.98
CA TYR A 4 25.68 4.10 -11.78
C TYR A 4 24.81 3.05 -11.07
N ARG A 5 25.45 2.18 -10.28
CA ARG A 5 24.77 1.19 -9.44
C ARG A 5 23.94 1.81 -8.31
N GLU A 6 24.43 2.87 -7.67
CA GLU A 6 23.72 3.57 -6.59
C GLU A 6 22.48 4.29 -7.12
N GLU A 7 22.58 4.91 -8.31
CA GLU A 7 21.42 5.55 -8.95
C GLU A 7 20.33 4.53 -9.31
N GLN A 8 20.72 3.35 -9.80
CA GLN A 8 19.78 2.27 -10.09
C GLN A 8 19.11 1.74 -8.81
N ILE A 9 19.85 1.59 -7.71
CA ILE A 9 19.31 1.19 -6.41
C ILE A 9 18.32 2.23 -5.92
N ALA A 10 18.69 3.51 -5.89
CA ALA A 10 17.82 4.59 -5.45
C ALA A 10 16.54 4.70 -6.31
N ALA A 11 16.64 4.48 -7.62
CA ALA A 11 15.47 4.47 -8.51
C ALA A 11 14.52 3.28 -8.23
N ARG A 12 15.08 2.10 -7.87
CA ARG A 12 14.27 0.95 -7.43
C ARG A 12 13.59 1.24 -6.10
N GLU A 13 14.34 1.77 -5.13
CA GLU A 13 13.81 2.10 -3.81
C GLU A 13 12.70 3.13 -3.87
N LEU A 14 12.85 4.20 -4.68
CA LEU A 14 11.78 5.17 -4.91
C LEU A 14 10.48 4.49 -5.37
N ARG A 15 10.57 3.58 -6.36
CA ARG A 15 9.40 2.86 -6.87
C ARG A 15 8.79 1.97 -5.79
N ASN A 16 9.61 1.18 -5.09
CA ASN A 16 9.12 0.28 -4.04
C ASN A 16 8.42 1.07 -2.92
N THR A 17 9.05 2.11 -2.40
CA THR A 17 8.48 2.97 -1.36
C THR A 17 7.18 3.63 -1.83
N ALA A 18 7.12 4.12 -3.07
CA ALA A 18 5.89 4.71 -3.61
C ALA A 18 4.74 3.70 -3.69
N TYR A 19 5.01 2.47 -4.13
CA TYR A 19 3.99 1.42 -4.18
C TYR A 19 3.58 0.93 -2.79
N HIS A 20 4.52 0.83 -1.84
CA HIS A 20 4.24 0.49 -0.45
C HIS A 20 3.22 1.46 0.15
N GLU A 21 3.50 2.76 0.09
CA GLU A 21 2.61 3.77 0.66
C GLU A 21 1.28 3.89 -0.12
N ALA A 22 1.30 3.68 -1.44
CA ALA A 22 0.08 3.60 -2.25
C ALA A 22 -0.80 2.41 -1.86
N GLY A 23 -0.20 1.27 -1.51
CA GLY A 23 -0.90 0.08 -1.01
C GLY A 23 -1.66 0.36 0.28
N HIS A 24 -1.04 1.08 1.23
CA HIS A 24 -1.72 1.54 2.44
C HIS A 24 -2.88 2.49 2.11
N LYS A 25 -2.62 3.51 1.28
CA LYS A 25 -3.63 4.50 0.90
C LYS A 25 -4.85 3.86 0.25
N LEU A 26 -4.65 3.03 -0.76
CA LEU A 26 -5.74 2.41 -1.53
C LEU A 26 -6.68 1.62 -0.63
N LEU A 27 -6.12 0.77 0.24
CA LEU A 27 -6.95 -0.07 1.09
C LEU A 27 -7.60 0.70 2.24
N TYR A 28 -6.92 1.72 2.78
CA TYR A 28 -7.48 2.61 3.78
C TYR A 28 -8.66 3.43 3.25
N GLU A 29 -8.53 3.97 2.03
CA GLU A 29 -9.61 4.70 1.34
C GLU A 29 -10.76 3.77 0.93
N ARG A 30 -10.46 2.52 0.57
CA ARG A 30 -11.50 1.51 0.32
C ARG A 30 -12.39 1.25 1.54
N PHE A 31 -11.86 1.41 2.75
CA PHE A 31 -12.62 1.32 4.00
C PHE A 31 -13.30 2.63 4.41
N GLY A 32 -13.24 3.68 3.59
CA GLY A 32 -13.90 4.96 3.84
C GLY A 32 -13.07 5.96 4.65
N GLY A 33 -11.81 5.64 4.94
CA GLY A 33 -10.84 6.61 5.44
C GLY A 33 -10.30 7.50 4.31
N ALA A 34 -9.38 8.39 4.66
CA ALA A 34 -8.62 9.18 3.69
C ALA A 34 -7.25 9.52 4.26
N GLY A 35 -6.25 9.66 3.39
CA GLY A 35 -4.90 10.02 3.81
C GLY A 35 -3.97 10.31 2.64
N ASP A 36 -2.73 10.65 2.96
CA ASP A 36 -1.68 10.94 1.99
C ASP A 36 -0.55 9.92 2.09
N ALA A 37 -0.17 9.36 0.95
CA ALA A 37 1.08 8.64 0.79
C ALA A 37 2.17 9.65 0.46
N ILE A 38 3.17 9.77 1.32
CA ILE A 38 4.27 10.73 1.17
C ILE A 38 5.57 9.96 1.01
N VAL A 39 6.38 10.35 0.03
CA VAL A 39 7.69 9.78 -0.25
C VAL A 39 8.70 10.90 -0.36
N TRP A 40 9.86 10.75 0.29
CA TRP A 40 10.92 11.75 0.27
C TRP A 40 12.29 11.09 0.31
N LYS A 41 13.31 11.83 -0.15
CA LYS A 41 14.68 11.35 -0.18
C LYS A 41 15.25 11.30 1.24
N ASN A 42 15.97 10.22 1.57
CA ASN A 42 16.71 10.13 2.82
C ASN A 42 17.95 11.04 2.78
N GLU A 43 18.16 11.80 3.85
CA GLU A 43 19.26 12.77 3.97
C GLU A 43 20.34 12.32 4.97
N SER A 44 20.25 11.10 5.51
CA SER A 44 21.21 10.58 6.50
C SER A 44 22.65 10.46 5.98
N GLY A 45 22.82 10.31 4.66
CA GLY A 45 24.12 10.06 4.03
C GLY A 45 24.71 8.67 4.33
N ASN A 46 23.95 7.81 5.02
CA ASN A 46 24.34 6.44 5.35
C ASN A 46 23.96 5.50 4.20
N SER A 47 24.95 4.88 3.54
CA SER A 47 24.73 3.97 2.41
C SER A 47 24.03 2.66 2.78
N GLU A 48 23.98 2.32 4.07
CA GLU A 48 23.29 1.13 4.57
C GLU A 48 21.78 1.36 4.77
N GLU A 49 21.32 2.61 4.67
CA GLU A 49 19.90 2.97 4.75
C GLU A 49 19.28 3.12 3.36
N CYS A 50 17.96 2.94 3.27
CA CYS A 50 17.23 3.23 2.04
C CYS A 50 17.40 4.71 1.64
N ALA A 51 17.61 4.96 0.34
CA ALA A 51 17.71 6.28 -0.26
C ALA A 51 16.37 7.04 -0.27
N TRP A 52 15.26 6.33 -0.10
CA TRP A 52 13.91 6.89 -0.06
C TRP A 52 13.14 6.37 1.16
N LEU A 53 12.41 7.28 1.81
CA LEU A 53 11.55 7.01 2.95
C LEU A 53 10.10 7.27 2.56
N GLY A 54 9.21 6.50 3.17
CA GLY A 54 7.77 6.55 2.94
C GLY A 54 7.00 6.75 4.24
N GLN A 55 5.85 7.41 4.14
CA GLN A 55 4.87 7.43 5.21
C GLN A 55 3.46 7.68 4.68
N PHE A 56 2.55 6.76 5.00
CA PHE A 56 1.12 6.99 4.91
C PHE A 56 0.65 7.80 6.13
N ARG A 57 -0.01 8.94 5.86
CA ARG A 57 -0.57 9.84 6.87
C ARG A 57 -2.10 9.88 6.78
N PRO A 58 -2.80 9.18 7.68
CA PRO A 58 -4.25 9.27 7.76
C PRO A 58 -4.73 10.68 8.10
N ARG A 59 -5.77 11.15 7.40
CA ARG A 59 -6.50 12.39 7.71
C ARG A 59 -7.85 12.12 8.35
N THR A 60 -8.53 11.05 7.92
CA THR A 60 -9.81 10.64 8.48
C THR A 60 -9.80 9.16 8.81
N CYS A 61 -10.44 8.78 9.92
CA CYS A 61 -10.48 7.41 10.40
C CYS A 61 -11.69 6.67 9.78
N PRO A 62 -11.51 5.52 9.10
CA PRO A 62 -12.60 4.71 8.54
C PRO A 62 -13.74 4.47 9.52
N GLU A 63 -13.41 4.16 10.77
CA GLU A 63 -14.38 3.90 11.83
C GLU A 63 -15.24 5.11 12.15
N GLU A 64 -14.63 6.29 12.25
CA GLU A 64 -15.36 7.52 12.54
C GLU A 64 -16.20 7.95 11.35
N MET A 65 -15.68 7.82 10.12
CA MET A 65 -16.45 8.08 8.90
C MET A 65 -17.65 7.15 8.78
N HIS A 66 -17.47 5.86 9.10
CA HIS A 66 -18.55 4.88 9.10
C HIS A 66 -19.64 5.23 10.14
N LYS A 67 -19.26 5.59 11.38
CA LYS A 67 -20.20 6.05 12.41
C LYS A 67 -20.97 7.30 11.98
N VAL A 68 -20.29 8.28 11.39
CA VAL A 68 -20.91 9.51 10.88
C VAL A 68 -21.91 9.19 9.78
N ALA A 69 -21.55 8.33 8.82
CA ALA A 69 -22.43 7.94 7.73
C ALA A 69 -23.72 7.27 8.24
N LEU A 70 -23.60 6.30 9.16
CA LEU A 70 -24.76 5.66 9.78
C LEU A 70 -25.65 6.65 10.54
N LYS A 71 -25.05 7.58 11.29
CA LYS A 71 -25.79 8.61 12.03
C LYS A 71 -26.62 9.51 11.10
N HIS A 72 -26.15 9.75 9.89
CA HIS A 72 -26.86 10.54 8.87
C HIS A 72 -27.80 9.70 8.00
N GLY A 73 -28.00 8.42 8.32
CA GLY A 73 -28.93 7.54 7.60
C GLY A 73 -28.39 7.01 6.27
N PHE A 74 -27.10 7.15 6.00
CA PHE A 74 -26.49 6.54 4.82
C PHE A 74 -26.28 5.04 5.03
N ALA A 75 -26.62 4.24 4.01
CA ALA A 75 -26.25 2.84 3.96
C ALA A 75 -24.76 2.72 3.62
N VAL A 76 -23.95 2.17 4.54
CA VAL A 76 -22.52 1.92 4.35
C VAL A 76 -22.20 0.45 4.63
N PRO A 77 -21.32 -0.20 3.83
CA PRO A 77 -20.89 -1.57 4.08
C PRO A 77 -20.18 -1.69 5.43
N GLU A 78 -20.43 -2.78 6.16
CA GLU A 78 -19.71 -3.06 7.40
C GLU A 78 -18.20 -3.10 7.18
N LEU A 79 -17.47 -2.54 8.14
CA LEU A 79 -16.02 -2.59 8.13
C LEU A 79 -15.53 -3.97 8.55
N PRO A 80 -14.61 -4.61 7.79
CA PRO A 80 -14.02 -5.88 8.20
C PRO A 80 -13.37 -5.79 9.59
N ALA A 81 -13.54 -6.83 10.39
CA ALA A 81 -12.96 -6.90 11.74
C ALA A 81 -11.42 -6.82 11.71
N ASN A 82 -10.80 -7.42 10.68
CA ASN A 82 -9.36 -7.44 10.48
C ASN A 82 -8.81 -6.28 9.62
N ARG A 83 -9.61 -5.25 9.32
CA ARG A 83 -9.21 -4.14 8.42
C ARG A 83 -7.85 -3.50 8.73
N LYS A 84 -7.51 -3.33 10.01
CA LYS A 84 -6.24 -2.70 10.42
C LYS A 84 -5.05 -3.57 10.02
N MET A 85 -5.19 -4.88 10.14
CA MET A 85 -4.21 -5.85 9.68
C MET A 85 -4.10 -5.83 8.16
N LEU A 86 -5.24 -5.82 7.46
CA LEU A 86 -5.26 -5.75 6.00
C LEU A 86 -4.56 -4.49 5.48
N VAL A 87 -4.86 -3.32 6.05
CA VAL A 87 -4.15 -2.07 5.72
C VAL A 87 -2.66 -2.18 6.08
N GLY A 88 -2.30 -2.72 7.26
CA GLY A 88 -0.90 -2.88 7.65
C GLY A 88 -0.10 -3.78 6.71
N MET A 89 -0.71 -4.78 6.09
CA MET A 89 -0.05 -5.68 5.15
C MET A 89 -0.07 -5.18 3.70
N SER A 90 -0.91 -4.20 3.37
CA SER A 90 -1.14 -3.81 1.97
C SER A 90 0.06 -3.13 1.32
N GLY A 91 0.97 -2.53 2.09
CA GLY A 91 2.22 -1.99 1.57
C GLY A 91 3.13 -3.08 1.01
N LEU A 92 3.40 -4.11 1.80
CA LEU A 92 4.16 -5.28 1.35
C LEU A 92 3.48 -6.00 0.18
N LEU A 93 2.15 -6.18 0.23
CA LEU A 93 1.41 -6.78 -0.87
C LEU A 93 1.58 -5.98 -2.18
N ALA A 94 1.58 -4.65 -2.11
CA ALA A 94 1.78 -3.81 -3.28
C ALA A 94 3.20 -3.94 -3.86
N GLU A 95 4.22 -4.10 -3.00
CA GLU A 95 5.59 -4.40 -3.43
C GLU A 95 5.71 -5.76 -4.11
N GLU A 96 5.07 -6.81 -3.56
CA GLU A 96 5.08 -8.14 -4.17
C GLU A 96 4.36 -8.16 -5.53
N ILE A 97 3.25 -7.43 -5.67
CA ILE A 97 2.58 -7.29 -6.97
C ILE A 97 3.47 -6.54 -7.96
N LEU A 98 4.21 -5.52 -7.51
CA LEU A 98 5.14 -4.75 -8.35
C LEU A 98 6.35 -5.58 -8.79
N SER A 99 6.89 -6.42 -7.90
CA SER A 99 8.05 -7.28 -8.22
C SER A 99 7.69 -8.27 -9.33
N GLY A 100 6.42 -8.69 -9.38
CA GLY A 100 5.93 -9.63 -10.39
C GLY A 100 6.53 -11.02 -10.24
N GLU A 101 7.22 -11.30 -9.12
CA GLU A 101 7.73 -12.62 -8.80
C GLU A 101 6.53 -13.55 -8.60
N PRO A 102 6.33 -14.56 -9.45
CA PRO A 102 5.30 -15.56 -9.18
C PRO A 102 5.69 -16.29 -7.89
N ASP A 103 4.70 -16.61 -7.05
CA ASP A 103 4.90 -17.53 -5.92
C ASP A 103 5.53 -18.82 -6.46
N ALA A 104 6.85 -18.93 -6.39
CA ALA A 104 7.62 -20.08 -6.87
C ALA A 104 7.35 -21.25 -5.92
N GLY A 105 6.18 -21.88 -6.09
CA GLY A 105 5.65 -22.90 -5.19
C GLY A 105 4.13 -22.99 -5.15
N ARG A 106 3.38 -22.01 -5.67
CA ARG A 106 1.93 -22.14 -5.89
C ARG A 106 1.67 -22.28 -7.38
N SER A 107 1.55 -23.52 -7.83
CA SER A 107 0.85 -23.79 -9.09
C SER A 107 -0.52 -23.12 -9.01
N PHE A 108 -0.76 -22.09 -9.83
CA PHE A 108 -2.10 -21.63 -10.13
C PHE A 108 -2.79 -22.75 -10.91
N ALA A 109 -3.31 -23.74 -10.19
CA ALA A 109 -4.32 -24.64 -10.71
C ALA A 109 -5.59 -23.79 -10.92
N GLY A 110 -5.69 -23.20 -12.11
CA GLY A 110 -6.86 -22.59 -12.72
C GLY A 110 -7.89 -21.97 -11.78
N PHE A 111 -7.85 -20.63 -11.64
CA PHE A 111 -9.12 -19.91 -11.69
C PHE A 111 -9.63 -20.05 -13.12
N GLY A 112 -10.43 -21.09 -13.34
CA GLY A 112 -11.32 -21.14 -14.48
C GLY A 112 -12.08 -19.84 -14.54
N SER A 113 -12.19 -19.32 -15.77
CA SER A 113 -13.08 -18.23 -16.15
C SER A 113 -14.47 -18.42 -15.54
N ALA A 114 -14.72 -17.84 -14.36
CA ALA A 114 -16.06 -17.55 -13.92
C ALA A 114 -16.47 -16.28 -14.69
N GLY A 115 -17.26 -16.51 -15.73
CA GLY A 115 -17.65 -15.49 -16.70
C GLY A 115 -18.29 -14.27 -16.06
N CYS A 116 -18.07 -13.12 -16.69
CA CYS A 116 -19.04 -12.04 -16.66
C CYS A 116 -20.35 -12.58 -17.24
N SER A 117 -21.40 -12.56 -16.43
CA SER A 117 -22.81 -12.64 -16.82
C SER A 117 -23.58 -11.79 -15.82
#